data_AF-A0AAX4HUW4-F1
#
_entry.id   AF-A0AAX4HUW4-F1
#
_cell.length_a   1.000
_cell.length_b   1.000
_cell.length_c   1.000
_cell.angle_alpha   90.00
_cell.angle_beta   90.00
_cell.angle_gamma   90.00
#
_symmetry.space_group_name_H-M   'P 1'
#
loop_
_entity.id
_entity.type
_entity.pdbx_description
1 polymer ?
#
loop_
_entity_poly.entity_id
_entity_poly.type
_entity_poly.pdbx_seq_one_letter_code
_entity_poly.pdbx_strand_id
1 'polypeptide(L)'
;MRKLVTVVLLNVLIGIVNGFAGVQEPDRIRNDATLAGIDSDKDGIRDDVQILIEYEFSKDSRILKAARQKAKYLQLSILTAEDKDKSIQVARKSLDTNSCLVHVAGLEESMRITRFIEKKTFNTKDRLYAYVKANGNFSGEGYSLPKKDKMAELCE
;
A
#
# COMPACT_ATOMS: atom_id res chain seq x y z
N MET A 1 -10.28 8.23 44.77
CA MET A 1 -10.31 7.85 43.33
C MET A 1 -10.29 9.10 42.46
N ARG A 2 -9.11 9.71 42.26
CA ARG A 2 -8.89 10.93 41.46
C ARG A 2 -7.49 10.87 40.87
N LYS A 3 -7.26 9.98 39.91
CA LYS A 3 -6.00 9.93 39.14
C LYS A 3 -6.18 9.59 37.65
N LEU A 4 -7.38 9.17 37.21
CA LEU A 4 -7.61 8.81 35.80
C LEU A 4 -7.96 9.99 34.88
N VAL A 5 -8.62 11.04 35.39
CA VAL A 5 -9.14 12.13 34.54
C VAL A 5 -8.04 13.08 34.05
N THR A 6 -6.94 13.22 34.81
CA THR A 6 -5.85 14.15 34.46
C THR A 6 -4.98 13.66 33.30
N VAL A 7 -4.81 12.34 33.13
CA VAL A 7 -3.98 11.76 32.05
C VAL A 7 -4.71 11.84 30.69
N VAL A 8 -6.03 11.63 30.70
CA VAL A 8 -6.84 11.72 29.47
C VAL A 8 -6.87 13.15 28.92
N LEU A 9 -7.05 14.15 29.79
CA LEU A 9 -7.03 15.56 29.37
C LEU A 9 -5.65 16.03 28.88
N LEU A 10 -4.55 15.50 29.44
CA LEU A 10 -3.20 15.88 29.01
C LEU A 10 -2.88 15.38 27.59
N ASN A 11 -3.35 14.19 27.22
CA ASN A 11 -3.19 13.65 25.87
C ASN A 11 -4.06 14.38 24.83
N VAL A 12 -5.23 14.88 25.22
CA VAL A 12 -6.09 15.69 24.32
C VAL A 12 -5.45 17.05 24.03
N LEU A 13 -4.76 17.67 24.99
CA LEU A 13 -4.13 18.99 24.82
C LEU A 13 -2.87 18.98 23.94
N ILE A 14 -2.07 17.91 23.95
CA ILE A 14 -0.85 17.81 23.11
C ILE A 14 -1.21 17.74 21.62
N GLY A 15 -2.39 17.22 21.26
CA GLY A 15 -2.85 17.11 19.87
C GLY A 15 -3.25 18.44 19.21
N ILE A 16 -3.46 19.51 19.98
CA ILE A 16 -4.06 20.76 19.47
C ILE A 16 -2.99 21.82 19.08
N VAL A 17 -1.73 21.61 19.44
CA VAL A 17 -0.67 22.63 19.27
C VAL A 17 0.06 22.53 17.92
N ASN A 18 -0.11 21.41 17.19
CA ASN A 18 0.63 21.14 15.94
C ASN A 18 -0.29 20.84 14.74
N GLY A 19 -1.30 21.66 14.48
CA GLY A 19 -1.81 21.91 13.11
C GLY A 19 -2.10 20.72 12.17
N PHE A 20 -2.45 19.53 12.65
CA PHE A 20 -2.82 18.38 11.82
C PHE A 20 -4.09 17.75 12.37
N ALA A 21 -5.23 18.26 11.91
CA ALA A 21 -6.48 17.55 12.08
C ALA A 21 -6.48 16.33 11.13
N GLY A 22 -6.28 15.13 11.67
CA GLY A 22 -7.24 14.07 11.36
C GLY A 22 -6.75 12.65 11.12
N VAL A 23 -5.47 12.37 10.87
CA VAL A 23 -5.02 10.98 10.73
C VAL A 23 -3.67 10.77 11.40
N GLN A 24 -3.70 10.15 12.59
CA GLN A 24 -2.49 9.77 13.29
C GLN A 24 -1.89 8.55 12.57
N GLU A 25 -0.69 8.70 12.00
CA GLU A 25 0.06 7.55 11.50
C GLU A 25 0.24 6.50 12.61
N PRO A 26 0.18 5.20 12.29
CA PRO A 26 0.38 4.15 13.28
C PRO A 26 1.77 4.29 13.92
N ASP A 27 1.90 3.85 15.17
CA ASP A 27 3.18 3.84 15.87
C ASP A 27 4.24 3.10 15.04
N ARG A 28 5.27 3.84 14.60
CA ARG A 28 6.25 3.34 13.64
C ARG A 28 7.00 2.11 14.14
N ILE A 29 7.34 2.06 15.43
CA ILE A 29 8.09 0.94 16.01
C ILE A 29 7.25 -0.34 15.91
N ARG A 30 5.97 -0.27 16.31
CA ARG A 30 5.05 -1.41 16.18
C ARG A 30 4.77 -1.76 14.72
N ASN A 31 4.60 -0.75 13.85
CA ASN A 31 4.33 -0.99 12.43
C ASN A 31 5.51 -1.66 11.73
N ASP A 32 6.75 -1.28 12.04
CA ASP A 32 7.95 -1.81 11.39
C ASP A 32 8.46 -3.12 12.04
N ALA A 33 7.85 -3.57 13.14
CA ALA A 33 8.24 -4.79 13.85
C ALA A 33 7.97 -6.09 13.07
N THR A 34 7.14 -6.04 12.03
CA THR A 34 6.86 -7.19 11.18
C THR A 34 6.80 -6.80 9.70
N LEU A 35 6.97 -7.81 8.83
CA LEU A 35 6.81 -7.63 7.39
C LEU A 35 5.40 -7.14 7.03
N ALA A 36 4.37 -7.70 7.70
CA ALA A 36 2.97 -7.35 7.52
C ALA A 36 2.65 -5.93 7.99
N GLY A 37 3.28 -5.47 9.08
CA GLY A 37 2.90 -4.23 9.75
C GLY A 37 1.48 -4.27 10.31
N ILE A 38 0.90 -3.09 10.55
CA ILE A 38 -0.45 -2.96 11.09
C ILE A 38 -1.42 -2.79 9.92
N ASP A 39 -2.42 -3.67 9.87
CA ASP A 39 -3.57 -3.65 8.95
C ASP A 39 -4.81 -3.87 9.84
N SER A 40 -5.40 -2.77 10.31
CA SER A 40 -6.43 -2.80 11.36
C SER A 40 -7.78 -3.26 10.83
N ASP A 41 -8.12 -2.92 9.58
CA ASP A 41 -9.39 -3.25 8.94
C ASP A 41 -9.34 -4.56 8.12
N LYS A 42 -8.15 -5.14 7.95
CA LYS A 42 -7.87 -6.39 7.24
C LYS A 42 -8.22 -6.31 5.77
N ASP A 43 -8.09 -5.14 5.16
CA ASP A 43 -8.32 -4.95 3.72
C ASP A 43 -7.13 -5.41 2.85
N GLY A 44 -5.99 -5.72 3.50
CA GLY A 44 -4.74 -6.14 2.89
C GLY A 44 -3.77 -5.00 2.59
N ILE A 45 -4.08 -3.77 3.03
CA ILE A 45 -3.24 -2.59 2.95
C ILE A 45 -2.82 -2.23 4.37
N ARG A 46 -1.53 -1.93 4.57
CA ARG A 46 -1.09 -1.44 5.87
C ARG A 46 -1.67 -0.05 6.14
N ASP A 47 -2.03 0.21 7.39
CA ASP A 47 -2.60 1.48 7.82
C ASP A 47 -1.71 2.67 7.40
N ASP A 48 -0.38 2.59 7.59
CA ASP A 48 0.55 3.67 7.22
C ASP A 48 0.55 3.98 5.71
N VAL A 49 0.33 2.97 4.87
CA VAL A 49 0.27 3.13 3.41
C VAL A 49 -1.13 3.61 2.98
N GLN A 50 -2.19 3.06 3.58
CA GLN A 50 -3.58 3.41 3.28
C GLN A 50 -3.84 4.90 3.54
N ILE A 51 -3.40 5.40 4.71
CA ILE A 51 -3.52 6.81 5.10
C ILE A 51 -2.87 7.75 4.06
N LEU A 52 -1.66 7.41 3.62
CA LEU A 52 -0.93 8.22 2.64
C LEU A 52 -1.57 8.20 1.26
N ILE A 53 -2.14 7.06 0.85
CA ILE A 53 -2.88 6.92 -0.41
C ILE A 53 -4.17 7.73 -0.37
N GLU A 54 -4.90 7.68 0.73
CA GLU A 54 -6.11 8.48 0.92
C GLU A 54 -5.81 9.97 0.87
N TYR A 55 -4.76 10.39 1.56
CA TYR A 55 -4.35 11.79 1.56
C TYR A 55 -3.96 12.28 0.14
N GLU A 56 -3.08 11.55 -0.54
CA GLU A 56 -2.53 11.97 -1.84
C GLU A 56 -3.57 11.89 -2.97
N PHE A 57 -4.43 10.87 -2.97
CA PHE A 57 -5.29 10.55 -4.12
C PHE A 57 -6.80 10.76 -3.87
N SER A 58 -7.21 11.30 -2.73
CA SER A 58 -8.63 11.54 -2.37
C SER A 58 -9.46 12.32 -3.39
N LYS A 59 -8.84 13.12 -4.26
CA LYS A 59 -9.54 13.99 -5.23
C LYS A 59 -10.12 13.24 -6.43
N ASP A 60 -9.57 12.09 -6.82
CA ASP A 60 -10.14 11.25 -7.90
C ASP A 60 -10.38 9.84 -7.34
N SER A 61 -11.67 9.49 -7.19
CA SER A 61 -12.07 8.22 -6.61
C SER A 61 -11.62 7.00 -7.43
N ARG A 62 -11.44 7.14 -8.75
CA ARG A 62 -10.95 6.05 -9.62
C ARG A 62 -9.46 5.82 -9.42
N ILE A 63 -8.68 6.91 -9.35
CA ILE A 63 -7.25 6.83 -9.03
C ILE A 63 -7.06 6.29 -7.61
N LEU A 64 -7.82 6.79 -6.63
CA LEU A 64 -7.77 6.29 -5.25
C LEU A 64 -8.01 4.78 -5.18
N LYS A 65 -9.06 4.30 -5.87
CA LYS A 65 -9.39 2.88 -5.92
C LYS A 65 -8.26 2.05 -6.55
N ALA A 66 -7.73 2.48 -7.69
CA ALA A 66 -6.61 1.81 -8.35
C ALA A 66 -5.32 1.83 -7.52
N ALA A 67 -5.04 2.93 -6.82
CA ALA A 67 -3.91 3.07 -5.91
C ALA A 67 -4.02 2.11 -4.71
N ARG A 68 -5.21 1.97 -4.11
CA ARG A 68 -5.48 0.98 -3.06
C ARG A 68 -5.26 -0.45 -3.57
N GLN A 69 -5.77 -0.78 -4.75
CA GLN A 69 -5.55 -2.09 -5.37
C GLN A 69 -4.06 -2.36 -5.58
N LYS A 70 -3.30 -1.39 -6.09
CA LYS A 70 -1.85 -1.49 -6.25
C LYS A 70 -1.14 -1.73 -4.92
N ALA A 71 -1.48 -0.98 -3.87
CA ALA A 71 -0.88 -1.12 -2.56
C ALA A 71 -1.13 -2.51 -1.95
N LYS A 72 -2.35 -3.02 -2.08
CA LYS A 72 -2.71 -4.37 -1.64
C LYS A 72 -1.83 -5.44 -2.28
N TYR A 73 -1.66 -5.41 -3.61
CA TYR A 73 -0.84 -6.43 -4.29
C TYR A 73 0.66 -6.24 -4.09
N LEU A 74 1.16 -5.01 -3.85
CA LEU A 74 2.54 -4.82 -3.41
C LEU A 74 2.77 -5.36 -1.99
N GLN A 75 1.83 -5.15 -1.06
CA GLN A 75 1.89 -5.73 0.28
C GLN A 75 1.82 -7.26 0.22
N LEU A 76 0.93 -7.82 -0.60
CA LEU A 76 0.84 -9.26 -0.79
C LEU A 76 2.11 -9.86 -1.41
N SER A 77 2.82 -9.11 -2.27
CA SER A 77 4.07 -9.58 -2.90
C SER A 77 5.15 -9.88 -1.87
N ILE A 78 5.30 -9.05 -0.84
CA ILE A 78 6.27 -9.30 0.22
C ILE A 78 5.82 -10.43 1.16
N LEU A 79 4.52 -10.53 1.45
CA LEU A 79 3.96 -11.57 2.32
C LEU A 79 4.01 -12.98 1.71
N THR A 80 4.10 -13.07 0.39
CA THR A 80 4.14 -14.35 -0.34
C THR A 80 5.53 -14.71 -0.85
N ALA A 81 6.57 -13.95 -0.50
CA ALA A 81 7.93 -14.11 -1.03
C ALA A 81 8.57 -15.50 -0.77
N GLU A 82 8.10 -16.22 0.24
CA GLU A 82 8.57 -17.58 0.58
C GLU A 82 7.86 -18.69 -0.22
N ASP A 83 6.76 -18.37 -0.89
CA ASP A 83 5.97 -19.31 -1.70
C ASP A 83 6.07 -18.88 -3.16
N LYS A 84 6.85 -19.62 -3.96
CA LYS A 84 7.15 -19.26 -5.34
C LYS A 84 5.88 -19.16 -6.19
N ASP A 85 4.99 -20.15 -6.10
CA ASP A 85 3.78 -20.20 -6.94
C ASP A 85 2.83 -19.07 -6.57
N LYS A 86 2.68 -18.77 -5.27
CA LYS A 86 1.90 -17.61 -4.83
C LYS A 86 2.56 -16.30 -5.26
N SER A 87 3.87 -16.16 -5.12
CA SER A 87 4.62 -14.97 -5.57
C SER A 87 4.35 -14.69 -7.05
N ILE A 88 4.37 -15.72 -7.90
CA ILE A 88 4.12 -15.58 -9.33
C ILE A 88 2.69 -15.12 -9.61
N GLN A 89 1.70 -15.70 -8.95
CA GLN A 89 0.30 -15.30 -9.10
C GLN A 89 0.08 -13.84 -8.67
N VAL A 90 0.69 -13.44 -7.54
CA VAL A 90 0.62 -12.08 -7.00
C VAL A 90 1.33 -11.08 -7.90
N ALA A 91 2.47 -11.46 -8.50
CA ALA A 91 3.17 -10.62 -9.47
C ALA A 91 2.29 -10.32 -10.69
N ARG A 92 1.62 -11.33 -11.25
CA ARG A 92 0.66 -11.14 -12.37
C ARG A 92 -0.46 -10.18 -11.98
N LYS A 93 -1.05 -10.35 -10.81
CA LYS A 93 -2.07 -9.43 -10.30
C LYS A 93 -1.54 -8.01 -10.06
N SER A 94 -0.31 -7.85 -9.57
CA SER A 94 0.34 -6.54 -9.46
C SER A 94 0.54 -5.89 -10.84
N LEU A 95 0.85 -6.66 -11.89
CA LEU A 95 0.92 -6.16 -13.27
C LEU A 95 -0.46 -5.77 -13.82
N ASP A 96 -1.52 -6.49 -13.46
CA ASP A 96 -2.91 -6.10 -13.77
C ASP A 96 -3.23 -4.73 -13.15
N THR A 97 -2.84 -4.48 -11.89
CA THR A 97 -3.06 -3.18 -11.25
C THR A 97 -2.33 -2.02 -11.93
N ASN A 98 -1.15 -2.26 -12.52
CA ASN A 98 -0.46 -1.26 -13.34
C ASN A 98 -1.30 -0.91 -14.57
N SER A 99 -1.92 -1.90 -15.19
CA SER A 99 -2.78 -1.71 -16.36
C SER A 99 -4.06 -0.94 -16.00
N CYS A 100 -4.65 -1.21 -14.82
CA CYS A 100 -5.74 -0.40 -14.28
C CYS A 100 -5.29 1.06 -14.06
N LEU A 101 -4.13 1.30 -13.44
CA LEU A 101 -3.59 2.64 -13.23
C LEU A 101 -3.36 3.39 -14.55
N VAL A 102 -2.81 2.72 -15.57
CA VAL A 102 -2.65 3.29 -16.92
C VAL A 102 -4.01 3.68 -17.51
N HIS A 103 -5.04 2.87 -17.31
CA HIS A 103 -6.39 3.18 -17.78
C HIS A 103 -6.98 4.43 -17.11
N VAL A 104 -6.87 4.55 -15.79
CA VAL A 104 -7.52 5.64 -15.04
C VAL A 104 -6.72 6.94 -14.99
N ALA A 105 -5.39 6.86 -15.08
CA ALA A 105 -4.49 8.01 -14.89
C ALA A 105 -3.61 8.32 -16.11
N GLY A 106 -3.50 7.40 -17.07
CA GLY A 106 -2.51 7.49 -18.15
C GLY A 106 -1.13 6.98 -17.75
N LEU A 107 -0.26 6.75 -18.74
CA LEU A 107 1.02 6.06 -18.52
C LEU A 107 1.95 6.81 -17.55
N GLU A 108 2.20 8.08 -17.77
CA GLU A 108 3.14 8.86 -16.95
C GLU A 108 2.71 8.91 -15.48
N GLU A 109 1.44 9.25 -15.25
CA GLU A 109 0.89 9.34 -13.90
C GLU A 109 0.82 7.97 -13.21
N SER A 110 0.52 6.89 -13.95
CA SER A 110 0.57 5.53 -13.40
C SER A 110 1.95 5.16 -12.85
N MET A 111 3.02 5.61 -13.51
CA MET A 111 4.40 5.39 -13.06
C MET A 111 4.69 6.22 -11.79
N ARG A 112 4.20 7.47 -11.72
CA ARG A 112 4.35 8.33 -10.54
C ARG A 112 3.66 7.70 -9.33
N ILE A 113 2.41 7.28 -9.50
CA ILE A 113 1.61 6.63 -8.46
C ILE A 113 2.29 5.34 -7.99
N THR A 114 2.72 4.48 -8.93
CA THR A 114 3.39 3.21 -8.59
C THR A 114 4.63 3.43 -7.76
N ARG A 115 5.53 4.34 -8.17
CA ARG A 115 6.76 4.66 -7.41
C ARG A 115 6.46 5.23 -6.03
N PHE A 116 5.43 6.07 -5.92
CA PHE A 116 5.00 6.60 -4.63
C PHE A 116 4.60 5.46 -3.68
N ILE A 117 3.73 4.55 -4.14
CA ILE A 117 3.24 3.43 -3.32
C ILE A 117 4.37 2.46 -2.99
N GLU A 118 5.24 2.10 -3.94
CA GLU A 118 6.39 1.22 -3.71
C GLU A 118 7.31 1.77 -2.62
N LYS A 119 7.64 3.07 -2.68
CA LYS A 119 8.50 3.72 -1.68
C LYS A 119 7.92 3.63 -0.26
N LYS A 120 6.61 3.73 -0.13
CA LYS A 120 5.91 3.64 1.17
C LYS A 120 5.73 2.20 1.63
N THR A 121 5.49 1.28 0.70
CA THR A 121 5.30 -0.14 0.99
C THR A 121 6.61 -0.80 1.40
N PHE A 122 7.73 -0.51 0.73
CA PHE A 122 9.04 -1.17 0.95
C PHE A 122 9.99 -0.33 1.82
N ASN A 123 9.44 0.39 2.79
CA ASN A 123 10.13 1.39 3.62
C ASN A 123 11.09 0.83 4.69
N THR A 124 11.26 -0.50 4.79
CA THR A 124 12.24 -1.15 5.67
C THR A 124 13.14 -2.10 4.88
N LYS A 125 14.32 -2.41 5.43
CA LYS A 125 15.25 -3.35 4.79
C LYS A 125 14.61 -4.72 4.55
N ASP A 126 13.89 -5.24 5.54
CA ASP A 126 13.26 -6.57 5.46
C ASP A 126 12.16 -6.60 4.38
N ARG A 127 11.35 -5.53 4.29
CA ARG A 127 10.33 -5.38 3.23
C ARG A 127 10.95 -5.30 1.84
N LEU A 128 12.05 -4.56 1.70
CA LEU A 128 12.78 -4.49 0.43
C LEU A 128 13.40 -5.85 0.05
N TYR A 129 14.00 -6.58 0.98
CA TYR A 129 14.54 -7.91 0.72
C TYR A 129 13.45 -8.91 0.32
N ALA A 130 12.30 -8.90 1.01
CA ALA A 130 11.16 -9.72 0.65
C ALA A 130 10.65 -9.39 -0.77
N TYR A 131 10.59 -8.10 -1.12
CA TYR A 131 10.19 -7.69 -2.48
C TYR A 131 11.19 -8.18 -3.54
N VAL A 132 12.50 -8.02 -3.30
CA VAL A 132 13.53 -8.52 -4.22
C VAL A 132 13.42 -10.03 -4.41
N LYS A 133 13.15 -10.80 -3.34
CA LYS A 133 12.93 -12.24 -3.42
C LYS A 133 11.67 -12.59 -4.21
N ALA A 134 10.54 -11.94 -3.93
CA ALA A 134 9.30 -12.14 -4.66
C ALA A 134 9.45 -11.80 -6.16
N ASN A 135 10.18 -10.73 -6.49
CA ASN A 135 10.49 -10.38 -7.87
C ASN A 135 11.41 -11.43 -8.53
N GLY A 136 12.37 -11.97 -7.78
CA GLY A 136 13.21 -13.09 -8.22
C GLY A 136 12.40 -14.36 -8.54
N ASN A 137 11.34 -14.64 -7.77
CA ASN A 137 10.45 -15.78 -8.02
C ASN A 137 9.71 -15.68 -9.36
N PHE A 138 9.48 -14.47 -9.87
CA PHE A 138 8.83 -14.21 -11.17
C PHE A 138 9.82 -14.24 -12.36
N SER A 139 11.12 -14.43 -12.11
CA SER A 139 12.12 -14.47 -13.19
C SER A 139 11.87 -15.65 -14.14
N GLY A 140 11.84 -15.36 -15.44
CA GLY A 140 11.55 -16.35 -16.48
C GLY A 140 10.06 -16.58 -16.75
N GLU A 141 9.16 -15.96 -15.98
CA GLU A 141 7.72 -16.06 -16.21
C GLU A 141 7.25 -15.10 -17.31
N GLY A 142 6.28 -15.57 -18.10
CA GLY A 142 5.58 -14.74 -19.08
C GLY A 142 4.41 -13.96 -18.48
N TYR A 143 4.16 -12.77 -19.03
CA TYR A 143 2.95 -11.98 -18.80
C TYR A 143 2.52 -11.31 -20.10
N SER A 144 1.24 -11.45 -20.45
CA SER A 144 0.64 -10.79 -21.61
C SER A 144 -0.05 -9.51 -21.16
N LEU A 145 0.41 -8.37 -21.67
CA LEU A 145 -0.27 -7.11 -21.42
C LEU A 145 -1.70 -7.16 -21.96
N PRO A 146 -2.70 -6.73 -21.18
CA PRO A 146 -4.08 -6.62 -21.66
C PRO A 146 -4.15 -5.61 -22.82
N LYS A 147 -5.08 -5.84 -23.74
CA LYS A 147 -5.41 -4.82 -24.75
C LYS A 147 -5.96 -3.57 -24.08
N LYS A 148 -5.76 -2.40 -24.69
CA LYS A 148 -6.15 -1.10 -24.10
C LYS A 148 -7.64 -1.04 -23.74
N ASP A 149 -8.50 -1.61 -24.57
CA ASP A 149 -9.96 -1.70 -24.36
C ASP A 149 -10.35 -2.64 -23.21
N LYS A 150 -9.44 -3.50 -22.75
CA LYS A 150 -9.63 -4.47 -21.66
C LYS A 150 -9.03 -4.03 -20.33
N MET A 151 -8.24 -2.95 -20.29
CA MET A 151 -7.59 -2.51 -19.05
C MET A 151 -8.59 -2.06 -17.97
N ALA A 152 -9.76 -1.55 -18.36
CA ALA A 152 -10.82 -1.15 -17.43
C ALA A 152 -11.37 -2.34 -16.61
N GLU A 153 -11.36 -3.54 -17.19
CA GLU A 153 -11.86 -4.77 -16.56
C GLU A 153 -10.95 -5.25 -15.41
N LEU A 154 -9.73 -4.70 -15.30
CA LEU A 154 -8.75 -5.04 -14.27
C LEU A 154 -8.83 -4.16 -13.02
N CYS A 155 -9.68 -3.12 -13.06
CA CYS A 155 -9.93 -2.23 -11.93
C CYS A 155 -10.98 -2.86 -10.98
N GLU A 156 -10.51 -3.72 -10.08
CA GLU A 156 -11.31 -4.45 -9.07
C GLU A 156 -11.95 -3.51 -8.05
#